data_AF-A0AAW1IB63-F1
#
_entry.id   AF-A0AAW1IB63-F1
#
_cell.length_a   1.000
_cell.length_b   1.000
_cell.length_c   1.000
_cell.angle_alpha   90.00
_cell.angle_beta   90.00
_cell.angle_gamma   90.00
#
_symmetry.space_group_name_H-M   'P 1'
#
loop_
_entity.id
_entity.type
_entity.pdbx_description
1 polymer ?
#
loop_
_entity_poly.entity_id
_entity_poly.type
_entity_poly.pdbx_seq_one_letter_code
_entity_poly.pdbx_strand_id
1 'polypeptide(L)'
;MKFNDNGSLEKHFLEFDKNIRELKNCGANLEEADIICHLLLTLPFLEFDKNIRELKNCGANLEEADIICHLLLTLPKSFDVIVTALDTMADDKMTLNFIKGKLLDHQLKRKAPEKTEKAVTTAFTGHAKNKIKCYACGKLGHKRINCSRLIN
;
A
#
# COMPACT_ATOMS: atom_id res chain seq x y z
N MET A 1 7.79 -34.66 -9.83
CA MET A 1 8.62 -33.81 -10.71
C MET A 1 9.07 -32.61 -9.89
N LYS A 2 10.39 -32.40 -9.71
CA LYS A 2 10.93 -31.18 -9.07
C LYS A 2 11.51 -30.33 -10.20
N PHE A 3 10.83 -29.24 -10.56
CA PHE A 3 11.33 -28.30 -11.55
C PHE A 3 11.97 -27.10 -10.85
N ASN A 4 13.22 -26.84 -11.20
CA ASN A 4 14.12 -25.88 -10.58
C ASN A 4 14.21 -24.64 -11.49
N ASP A 5 13.28 -23.70 -11.34
CA ASP A 5 13.15 -22.52 -12.22
C ASP A 5 13.66 -21.23 -11.59
N ASN A 6 14.83 -21.29 -10.95
CA ASN A 6 15.48 -20.12 -10.37
C ASN A 6 15.71 -19.00 -11.41
N GLY A 7 15.79 -19.31 -12.70
CA GLY A 7 16.07 -18.35 -13.76
C GLY A 7 14.96 -17.32 -14.06
N SER A 8 13.69 -17.60 -13.77
CA SER A 8 12.62 -16.60 -13.94
C SER A 8 12.58 -15.60 -12.78
N LEU A 9 12.91 -16.08 -11.59
CA LEU A 9 12.98 -15.27 -10.38
C LEU A 9 14.19 -14.35 -10.42
N GLU A 10 15.35 -14.88 -10.83
CA GLU A 10 16.61 -14.15 -10.93
C GLU A 10 16.54 -13.00 -11.94
N LYS A 11 15.92 -13.21 -13.10
CA LYS A 11 15.65 -12.14 -14.08
C LYS A 11 14.77 -11.03 -13.50
N HIS A 12 13.75 -11.39 -12.73
CA HIS A 12 12.87 -10.42 -12.09
C HIS A 12 13.62 -9.59 -11.03
N PHE A 13 14.47 -10.22 -10.20
CA PHE A 13 15.31 -9.49 -9.25
C PHE A 13 16.28 -8.54 -9.96
N LEU A 14 16.90 -8.96 -11.07
CA LEU A 14 17.78 -8.12 -11.88
C LEU A 14 17.05 -6.91 -12.50
N GLU A 15 15.86 -7.13 -13.06
CA GLU A 15 15.02 -6.06 -13.63
C GLU A 15 14.57 -5.08 -12.53
N PHE A 16 14.16 -5.61 -11.38
CA PHE A 16 13.76 -4.82 -10.23
C PHE A 16 14.92 -3.98 -9.67
N ASP A 17 16.11 -4.56 -9.51
CA ASP A 17 17.32 -3.85 -9.10
C ASP A 17 17.67 -2.70 -10.05
N LYS A 18 17.50 -2.93 -11.36
CA LYS A 18 17.71 -1.89 -12.38
C LYS A 18 16.71 -0.76 -12.21
N ASN A 19 15.42 -1.07 -12.05
CA ASN A 19 14.37 -0.07 -11.81
C ASN A 19 14.60 0.74 -10.53
N ILE A 20 15.02 0.10 -9.44
CA ILE A 20 15.35 0.79 -8.19
C ILE A 20 16.52 1.75 -8.37
N ARG A 21 17.57 1.35 -9.10
CA ARG A 21 18.71 2.23 -9.41
C ARG A 21 18.28 3.42 -10.26
N GLU A 22 17.44 3.20 -11.27
CA GLU A 22 16.90 4.28 -12.12
C GLU A 22 16.05 5.26 -11.31
N LEU A 23 15.16 4.77 -10.45
CA LEU A 23 14.35 5.62 -9.58
C LEU A 23 15.19 6.43 -8.58
N LYS A 24 16.23 5.82 -8.00
CA LYS A 24 17.19 6.52 -7.13
C LYS A 24 17.96 7.61 -7.90
N ASN A 25 18.36 7.34 -9.14
CA ASN A 25 19.03 8.32 -10.01
C ASN A 25 18.12 9.51 -10.38
N CYS A 26 16.80 9.31 -10.39
CA CYS A 26 15.80 10.37 -10.56
C CYS A 26 15.47 11.13 -9.26
N GLY A 27 16.16 10.85 -8.15
CA GLY A 27 15.94 11.52 -6.87
C GLY A 27 14.75 10.99 -6.07
N ALA A 28 14.20 9.83 -6.42
CA ALA A 28 13.16 9.19 -5.61
C ALA A 28 13.76 8.69 -4.27
N ASN A 29 13.22 9.16 -3.16
CA ASN A 29 13.57 8.66 -1.83
C ASN A 29 12.74 7.41 -1.53
N LEU A 30 13.19 6.26 -2.06
CA LEU A 30 12.57 4.96 -1.83
C LEU A 30 13.09 4.39 -0.51
N GLU A 31 12.21 4.18 0.46
CA GLU A 31 12.57 3.54 1.72
C GLU A 31 12.74 2.03 1.52
N GLU A 32 13.59 1.37 2.32
CA GLU A 32 13.76 -0.10 2.26
C GLU A 32 12.42 -0.83 2.45
N ALA A 33 11.51 -0.24 3.23
CA ALA A 33 10.16 -0.74 3.41
C ALA A 33 9.34 -0.76 2.11
N ASP A 34 9.48 0.23 1.23
CA ASP A 34 8.76 0.31 -0.05
C ASP A 34 9.24 -0.80 -1.00
N ILE A 35 10.56 -1.01 -1.05
CA ILE A 35 11.22 -2.03 -1.85
C ILE A 35 10.77 -3.43 -1.40
N ILE A 36 10.82 -3.70 -0.10
CA ILE A 36 10.39 -4.98 0.50
C ILE A 36 8.90 -5.23 0.22
N CYS A 37 8.05 -4.19 0.32
CA CYS A 37 6.62 -4.34 0.06
C CYS A 37 6.33 -4.65 -1.40
N HIS A 38 6.99 -3.97 -2.34
CA HIS A 38 6.88 -4.26 -3.76
C HIS A 38 7.30 -5.71 -4.02
N LEU A 39 8.45 -6.14 -3.50
CA LEU A 39 8.98 -7.48 -3.70
C LEU A 39 8.05 -8.57 -3.15
N LEU A 40 7.53 -8.41 -1.93
CA LEU A 40 6.61 -9.35 -1.29
C LEU A 40 5.28 -9.52 -2.03
N LEU A 41 4.87 -8.52 -2.82
CA LEU A 41 3.66 -8.56 -3.64
C LEU A 41 3.91 -9.09 -5.04
N THR A 42 4.98 -8.64 -5.70
CA THR A 42 5.26 -9.01 -7.08
C THR A 42 5.69 -10.47 -7.20
N LEU A 43 6.37 -11.02 -6.19
CA LEU A 43 6.79 -12.42 -6.18
C LEU A 43 5.60 -13.40 -6.25
N PRO A 44 4.55 -13.28 -5.41
CA PRO A 44 3.32 -14.08 -5.57
C PRO A 44 2.66 -13.95 -6.94
N PHE A 45 2.61 -12.73 -7.51
CA PHE A 45 2.05 -12.54 -8.86
C PHE A 45 2.87 -13.24 -9.94
N LEU A 46 4.20 -13.27 -9.79
CA LEU A 46 5.08 -13.96 -10.72
C LEU A 46 4.90 -15.48 -10.66
N GLU A 47 4.74 -16.02 -9.45
CA GLU A 47 4.47 -17.45 -9.24
C GLU A 47 3.10 -17.83 -9.82
N PHE A 48 2.08 -16.98 -9.62
CA PHE A 48 0.78 -17.13 -10.26
C PHE A 48 0.88 -17.12 -11.79
N ASP A 49 1.57 -16.14 -12.39
CA ASP A 49 1.76 -16.06 -13.85
C ASP A 49 2.54 -17.25 -14.41
N LYS A 50 3.45 -17.82 -13.63
CA LYS A 50 4.14 -19.07 -13.99
C LYS A 50 3.13 -20.23 -14.04
N ASN A 51 2.33 -20.43 -13.00
CA ASN A 51 1.32 -21.48 -12.95
C ASN A 51 0.33 -21.39 -14.12
N ILE A 52 -0.14 -20.18 -14.45
CA ILE A 52 -1.03 -19.96 -15.60
C ILE A 52 -0.36 -20.33 -16.93
N ARG A 53 0.92 -19.98 -17.12
CA ARG A 53 1.67 -20.36 -18.34
C ARG A 53 1.83 -21.87 -18.46
N GLU A 54 2.13 -22.55 -17.36
CA GLU A 54 2.24 -24.01 -17.33
C GLU A 54 0.91 -24.68 -17.68
N LEU A 55 -0.20 -24.20 -17.10
CA LEU A 55 -1.54 -24.70 -17.42
C LEU A 55 -1.88 -24.51 -18.91
N LYS A 56 -1.57 -23.34 -19.48
CA LYS A 56 -1.75 -23.08 -20.92
C LYS A 56 -0.88 -24.01 -21.78
N ASN A 57 0.36 -24.27 -21.38
CA ASN A 57 1.25 -25.19 -22.09
C ASN A 57 0.76 -26.64 -22.05
N CYS A 58 0.01 -27.03 -21.03
CA CYS A 58 -0.66 -28.33 -20.95
C CYS A 58 -1.95 -28.41 -21.81
N GLY A 59 -2.30 -27.36 -22.55
CA GLY A 59 -3.48 -27.30 -23.40
C GLY A 59 -4.75 -26.83 -22.69
N ALA A 60 -4.64 -26.27 -21.47
CA ALA A 60 -5.80 -25.67 -20.82
C ALA A 60 -6.21 -24.37 -21.52
N ASN A 61 -7.46 -24.29 -21.97
CA ASN A 61 -8.04 -23.06 -22.47
C ASN A 61 -8.56 -22.24 -21.29
N LEU A 62 -7.73 -21.32 -20.80
CA LEU A 62 -8.09 -20.41 -19.70
C LEU A 62 -8.46 -19.04 -20.28
N GLU A 63 -9.72 -18.65 -20.12
CA GLU A 63 -10.18 -17.31 -20.47
C GLU A 63 -9.61 -16.28 -19.49
N GLU A 64 -9.46 -15.03 -19.92
CA GLU A 64 -8.88 -13.99 -19.06
C GLU A 64 -9.71 -13.77 -17.79
N ALA A 65 -11.04 -13.84 -17.91
CA ALA A 65 -11.97 -13.78 -16.79
C ALA A 65 -11.71 -14.90 -15.76
N ASP A 66 -11.48 -16.14 -16.21
CA ASP A 66 -11.17 -17.27 -15.33
C ASP A 66 -9.87 -17.04 -14.56
N ILE A 67 -8.86 -16.51 -15.24
CA ILE A 67 -7.55 -16.22 -14.64
C ILE A 67 -7.69 -15.12 -13.58
N ILE A 68 -8.50 -14.09 -13.85
CA ILE A 68 -8.78 -13.01 -12.89
C ILE A 68 -9.53 -13.54 -11.68
N CYS A 69 -10.61 -14.30 -11.88
CA CYS A 69 -11.37 -14.93 -10.80
C CYS A 69 -10.45 -15.80 -9.94
N HIS A 70 -9.61 -16.62 -10.56
CA HIS A 70 -8.70 -17.50 -9.83
C HIS A 70 -7.64 -16.71 -9.06
N LEU A 71 -7.12 -15.62 -9.64
CA LEU A 71 -6.21 -14.72 -8.95
C LEU A 71 -6.85 -14.14 -7.68
N LEU A 72 -8.05 -13.57 -7.81
CA LEU A 72 -8.76 -12.92 -6.70
C LEU A 72 -9.10 -13.91 -5.58
N LEU A 73 -9.46 -15.15 -5.91
CA LEU A 73 -9.73 -16.22 -4.93
C LEU A 73 -8.49 -16.70 -4.18
N THR A 74 -7.29 -16.58 -4.77
CA THR A 74 -6.03 -16.98 -4.12
C THR A 74 -5.44 -15.92 -3.21
N LEU A 75 -5.99 -14.71 -3.19
CA LEU A 75 -5.50 -13.62 -2.34
C LEU A 75 -5.85 -13.85 -0.87
N PRO A 76 -5.00 -13.40 0.07
CA PRO A 76 -5.31 -13.49 1.49
C PRO A 76 -6.42 -12.51 1.89
N LYS A 77 -7.13 -12.82 2.99
CA LYS A 77 -8.27 -12.04 3.52
C LYS A 77 -8.01 -10.55 3.73
N SER A 78 -6.74 -10.15 3.86
CA SER A 78 -6.34 -8.74 3.90
C SER A 78 -6.74 -7.93 2.66
N PHE A 79 -7.04 -8.60 1.55
CA PHE A 79 -7.48 -8.01 0.29
C PHE A 79 -8.99 -8.11 0.05
N ASP A 80 -9.78 -8.74 0.92
CA ASP A 80 -11.22 -8.94 0.71
C ASP A 80 -11.97 -7.64 0.37
N VAL A 81 -11.54 -6.52 0.98
CA VAL A 81 -12.10 -5.19 0.72
C VAL A 81 -11.88 -4.74 -0.72
N ILE A 82 -10.66 -4.91 -1.25
CA ILE A 82 -10.35 -4.52 -2.63
C ILE A 82 -10.90 -5.55 -3.62
N VAL A 83 -10.94 -6.84 -3.28
CA VAL A 83 -11.60 -7.88 -4.10
C VAL A 83 -13.08 -7.56 -4.26
N THR A 84 -13.80 -7.29 -3.17
CA THR A 84 -15.22 -6.92 -3.21
C THR A 84 -15.44 -5.67 -4.07
N ALA A 85 -14.57 -4.67 -3.94
CA ALA A 85 -14.67 -3.46 -4.76
C ALA A 85 -14.44 -3.75 -6.25
N LEU A 86 -13.50 -4.65 -6.58
CA LEU A 86 -13.22 -5.06 -7.96
C LEU A 86 -14.37 -5.90 -8.54
N ASP A 87 -14.96 -6.81 -7.76
CA ASP A 87 -16.13 -7.60 -8.18
C ASP A 87 -17.37 -6.75 -8.48
N THR A 88 -17.47 -5.56 -7.88
CA THR A 88 -18.56 -4.60 -8.18
C THR A 88 -18.32 -3.75 -9.43
N MET A 89 -17.12 -3.80 -10.03
CA MET A 89 -16.83 -3.07 -11.27
C MET A 89 -17.36 -3.86 -12.48
N ALA A 90 -17.80 -3.16 -13.53
CA ALA A 90 -18.28 -3.82 -14.75
C ALA A 90 -17.13 -4.57 -15.46
N ASP A 91 -17.42 -5.81 -15.90
CA ASP A 91 -16.47 -6.76 -16.49
C ASP A 91 -15.68 -6.19 -17.68
N ASP A 92 -16.27 -5.27 -18.44
CA ASP A 92 -15.71 -4.72 -19.69
C ASP A 92 -14.37 -3.96 -19.50
N LYS A 93 -13.99 -3.62 -18.27
CA LYS A 93 -12.73 -2.93 -17.95
C LYS A 93 -11.77 -3.78 -17.10
N MET A 94 -12.17 -5.01 -16.75
CA MET A 94 -11.47 -5.89 -15.84
C MET A 94 -10.38 -6.66 -16.60
N THR A 95 -9.20 -6.06 -16.74
CA THR A 95 -8.01 -6.73 -17.32
C THR A 95 -7.06 -7.19 -16.22
N LEU A 96 -6.26 -8.23 -16.47
CA LEU A 96 -5.29 -8.72 -15.48
C LEU A 96 -4.31 -7.64 -15.01
N ASN A 97 -3.87 -6.78 -15.93
CA ASN A 97 -2.96 -5.67 -15.61
C ASN A 97 -3.63 -4.62 -14.71
N PHE A 98 -4.90 -4.31 -14.96
CA PHE A 98 -5.65 -3.39 -14.11
C PHE A 98 -5.81 -3.93 -12.69
N ILE A 99 -6.14 -5.21 -12.55
CA ILE A 99 -6.29 -5.88 -11.25
C ILE A 99 -4.98 -5.88 -10.47
N LYS A 100 -3.88 -6.29 -11.11
CA LYS A 100 -2.53 -6.24 -10.50
C LYS A 100 -2.18 -4.83 -10.03
N GLY A 101 -2.43 -3.81 -10.87
CA GLY A 101 -2.21 -2.41 -10.50
C GLY A 101 -3.03 -1.97 -9.29
N LYS A 102 -4.33 -2.29 -9.25
CA LYS A 102 -5.22 -1.95 -8.12
C LYS A 102 -4.82 -2.64 -6.82
N LEU A 103 -4.38 -3.89 -6.88
CA LEU A 103 -3.89 -4.63 -5.71
C LEU A 103 -2.61 -4.02 -5.15
N LEU A 104 -1.68 -3.62 -6.03
CA LEU A 104 -0.46 -2.90 -5.65
C LEU A 104 -0.78 -1.56 -4.98
N ASP A 105 -1.65 -0.75 -5.61
CA ASP A 105 -2.10 0.54 -5.07
C ASP A 105 -2.73 0.41 -3.68
N HIS A 106 -3.60 -0.58 -3.49
CA HIS A 106 -4.27 -0.82 -2.21
C HIS A 106 -3.27 -1.11 -1.09
N GLN A 107 -2.21 -1.86 -1.37
CA GLN A 107 -1.19 -2.17 -0.37
C GLN A 107 -0.28 -0.99 -0.07
N LEU A 108 0.10 -0.20 -1.08
CA LEU A 108 0.85 1.04 -0.88
C LEU A 108 0.06 2.01 0.01
N LYS A 109 -1.24 2.16 -0.24
CA LYS A 109 -2.15 2.99 0.57
C LYS A 109 -2.34 2.47 1.99
N ARG A 110 -2.35 1.15 2.19
CA ARG A 110 -2.44 0.54 3.54
C ARG A 110 -1.23 0.80 4.42
N LYS A 111 -0.05 1.03 3.84
CA LYS A 111 1.21 1.25 4.58
C LYS A 111 1.68 2.69 4.60
N ALA A 112 1.19 3.54 3.69
CA ALA A 112 1.26 4.98 3.93
C ALA A 112 0.67 5.21 5.33
N PRO A 113 1.43 5.77 6.29
CA PRO A 113 0.83 6.17 7.55
C PRO A 113 -0.35 7.03 7.15
N GLU A 114 -1.53 6.73 7.68
CA GLU A 114 -2.67 7.60 7.52
C GLU A 114 -2.20 9.00 7.95
N LYS A 115 -1.84 9.84 6.98
CA LYS A 115 -2.27 11.22 7.03
C LYS A 115 -3.77 11.07 6.93
N THR A 116 -4.40 10.79 8.07
CA THR A 116 -5.80 11.08 8.30
C THR A 116 -5.96 12.48 7.76
N GLU A 117 -6.48 12.59 6.55
CA GLU A 117 -7.24 13.74 6.15
C GLU A 117 -8.37 13.78 7.17
N LYS A 118 -8.09 14.47 8.28
CA LYS A 118 -9.09 14.87 9.22
C LYS A 118 -10.01 15.76 8.39
N ALA A 119 -11.05 15.12 7.87
CA ALA A 119 -12.26 15.75 7.43
C ALA A 119 -12.52 16.89 8.40
N VAL A 120 -12.57 18.10 7.84
CA VAL A 120 -12.96 19.31 8.54
C VAL A 120 -14.28 19.02 9.24
N THR A 121 -14.20 18.71 10.52
CA THR A 121 -15.31 18.64 11.45
C THR A 121 -14.95 19.59 12.57
N THR A 122 -15.36 20.84 12.37
CA THR A 122 -15.56 21.81 13.43
C THR A 122 -16.57 21.22 14.44
N ALA A 123 -16.07 20.52 15.45
CA ALA A 123 -16.84 20.20 16.66
C ALA A 123 -15.90 19.75 17.80
N PHE A 124 -15.54 20.72 18.64
CA PHE A 124 -15.33 20.58 20.09
C PHE A 124 -14.71 19.29 20.63
N THR A 125 -13.38 19.25 20.78
CA THR A 125 -12.72 18.37 21.78
C THR A 125 -11.57 19.10 22.46
N GLY A 126 -11.91 19.83 23.53
CA GLY A 126 -10.94 20.42 24.44
C GLY A 126 -10.29 19.36 25.34
N HIS A 127 -9.38 18.53 24.83
CA HIS A 127 -8.56 17.64 25.66
C HIS A 127 -7.15 17.42 25.08
N ALA A 128 -6.39 18.50 24.86
CA ALA A 128 -4.94 18.42 24.84
C ALA A 128 -4.45 18.98 26.18
N LYS A 129 -4.07 18.10 27.11
CA LYS A 129 -3.42 18.45 28.39
C LYS A 129 -2.00 18.99 28.18
N ASN A 130 -1.83 19.93 27.26
CA ASN A 130 -0.63 20.74 27.18
C ASN A 130 -0.67 21.66 28.39
N LYS A 131 0.01 21.22 29.46
CA LYS A 131 0.22 21.99 30.70
C LYS A 131 1.05 23.23 30.36
N ILE A 132 0.42 24.22 29.73
CA ILE A 132 1.09 25.45 29.36
C ILE A 132 1.44 26.20 30.63
N LYS A 133 2.74 26.29 30.91
CA LYS A 133 3.27 27.00 32.08
C LYS A 133 3.39 28.48 31.76
N CYS A 134 2.83 29.32 32.61
CA CYS A 134 2.99 30.75 32.50
C CYS A 134 4.42 31.14 32.94
N TYR A 135 5.17 31.82 32.08
CA TYR A 135 6.52 32.30 32.38
C TYR A 135 6.57 33.50 33.34
N ALA A 136 5.43 34.16 33.62
CA ALA A 136 5.37 35.27 34.57
C ALA A 136 5.00 34.85 35.99
N CYS A 137 4.05 33.93 36.17
CA CYS A 137 3.61 33.49 37.51
C CYS A 137 3.95 32.02 37.84
N GLY A 138 4.48 31.26 36.88
CA GLY A 138 4.83 29.85 37.06
C GLY A 138 3.64 28.88 37.10
N LYS A 139 2.39 29.37 37.12
CA LYS A 139 1.18 28.53 37.16
C LYS A 139 0.84 27.93 35.80
N LEU A 140 0.22 26.77 35.80
CA LEU A 140 -0.22 26.08 34.59
C LEU A 140 -1.60 26.60 34.12
N GLY A 141 -1.88 26.49 32.82
CA GLY A 141 -3.20 26.75 32.23
C GLY A 141 -3.37 28.09 31.52
N HIS A 142 -2.36 28.96 31.50
CA HIS A 142 -2.41 30.22 30.74
C HIS A 142 -1.03 30.66 30.19
N LYS A 143 -1.05 31.46 29.13
CA LYS A 143 0.15 32.13 28.58
C LYS A 143 0.44 33.42 29.35
N ARG A 144 1.69 33.90 29.26
CA ARG A 144 2.13 35.17 29.89
C ARG A 144 1.17 36.33 29.61
N ILE A 145 0.70 36.46 28.37
CA ILE A 145 -0.22 37.54 27.95
C ILE A 145 -1.58 37.52 28.68
N ASN A 146 -2.04 36.35 29.13
CA ASN A 146 -3.30 36.20 29.86
C ASN A 146 -3.05 35.97 31.36
N CYS A 147 -1.94 36.48 31.90
CA CYS A 147 -1.60 36.33 33.30
C CYS A 147 -2.27 37.44 34.13
N SER A 148 -3.12 37.05 35.07
CA SER A 148 -3.79 37.98 35.99
C SER A 148 -2.83 38.80 36.87
N ARG A 149 -1.56 38.37 37.00
CA ARG A 149 -0.50 39.13 37.69
C ARG A 149 0.11 40.27 36.83
N LEU A 150 -0.18 40.32 35.53
CA LEU A 150 0.30 41.36 34.61
C LEU A 150 -0.80 42.35 34.20
N ILE A 151 -2.05 42.12 34.64
CA ILE A 151 -3.22 42.95 34.32
C ILE A 151 -3.65 43.78 35.56
N ASN A 152 -2.88 43.74 36.65
CA ASN A 152 -2.98 44.61 37.82
C ASN A 152 -1.59 45.09 38.24
#